data_AF-A0A517P6G3-F1
#
_entry.id   AF-A0A517P6G3-F1
#
_cell.length_a   1.000
_cell.length_b   1.000
_cell.length_c   1.000
_cell.angle_alpha   90.00
_cell.angle_beta   90.00
_cell.angle_gamma   90.00
#
_symmetry.space_group_name_H-M   'P 1'
#
loop_
_entity.id
_entity.type
_entity.pdbx_description
1 polymer ?
#
loop_
_entity_poly.entity_id
_entity_poly.type
_entity_poly.pdbx_seq_one_letter_code
_entity_poly.pdbx_strand_id
1 'polypeptide(L)'
;MIPDSSVRVPQHTAEHVNARIAGEAGERVARLAMASPAVIDRRLDELDAEWDVERVLEANASTLALAGVVLGATVDKRWLFLPGAVTVFLLQHAVQGWRPPVTVLRRLGVRTVAEIDRERYALKALRGHFRGLPQAPTSPAARQAFAAAAQG
;
A
#
# COMPACT_ATOMS: atom_id res chain seq x y z
N MET A 1 5.81 17.63 8.81
CA MET A 1 5.45 16.19 8.75
C MET A 1 5.23 15.84 7.28
N ILE A 2 6.05 14.96 6.70
CA ILE A 2 5.79 14.45 5.36
C ILE A 2 4.52 13.56 5.48
N PRO A 3 3.49 13.69 4.63
CA PRO A 3 2.22 12.94 4.82
C PRO A 3 2.40 11.41 4.89
N ASP A 4 1.35 10.64 5.06
CA ASP A 4 1.49 9.18 4.88
C ASP A 4 1.63 8.84 3.39
N SER A 5 2.39 7.80 3.07
CA SER A 5 2.57 7.35 1.70
C SER A 5 1.27 6.88 1.07
N SER A 6 0.35 6.34 1.88
CA SER A 6 -1.01 5.98 1.49
C SER A 6 -1.81 7.14 0.91
N VAL A 7 -1.48 8.38 1.29
CA VAL A 7 -2.13 9.60 0.80
C VAL A 7 -1.38 10.14 -0.41
N ARG A 8 -0.05 10.24 -0.33
CA ARG A 8 0.74 10.84 -1.41
C ARG A 8 0.83 9.99 -2.67
N VAL A 9 0.87 8.65 -2.55
CA VAL A 9 1.03 7.78 -3.72
C VAL A 9 -0.17 7.91 -4.67
N PRO A 10 -1.43 7.80 -4.19
CA PRO A 10 -2.59 8.03 -5.04
C PRO A 10 -2.63 9.43 -5.64
N GLN A 11 -2.28 10.49 -4.89
CA GLN A 11 -2.27 11.89 -5.36
C GLN A 11 -1.36 12.14 -6.56
N HIS A 12 -0.27 11.38 -6.68
CA HIS A 12 0.69 11.48 -7.79
C HIS A 12 0.58 10.34 -8.80
N THR A 13 -0.46 9.50 -8.69
CA THR A 13 -0.77 8.45 -9.65
C THR A 13 -1.87 8.96 -10.59
N ALA A 14 -1.78 8.65 -11.88
CA ALA A 14 -2.81 9.03 -12.84
C ALA A 14 -4.18 8.48 -12.43
N GLU A 15 -5.23 9.29 -12.55
CA GLU A 15 -6.56 8.96 -12.02
C GLU A 15 -7.11 7.63 -12.56
N HIS A 16 -6.94 7.35 -13.84
CA HIS A 16 -7.37 6.08 -14.45
C HIS A 16 -6.67 4.86 -13.84
N VAL A 17 -5.41 4.99 -13.39
CA VAL A 17 -4.68 3.90 -12.72
C VAL A 17 -5.26 3.67 -11.33
N ASN A 18 -5.52 4.75 -10.57
CA ASN A 18 -6.15 4.66 -9.26
C ASN A 18 -7.56 4.04 -9.38
N ALA A 19 -8.35 4.50 -10.34
CA ALA A 19 -9.71 4.00 -10.60
C ALA A 19 -9.69 2.51 -10.98
N ARG A 20 -8.76 2.08 -11.82
CA ARG A 20 -8.57 0.67 -12.17
C ARG A 20 -8.24 -0.18 -10.94
N ILE A 21 -7.24 0.21 -10.14
CA ILE A 21 -6.86 -0.53 -8.92
C ILE A 21 -8.04 -0.64 -7.95
N ALA A 22 -8.76 0.46 -7.74
CA ALA A 22 -9.93 0.49 -6.87
C ALA A 22 -11.09 -0.37 -7.41
N GLY A 23 -11.35 -0.31 -8.72
CA GLY A 23 -12.38 -1.10 -9.40
C GLY A 23 -12.12 -2.59 -9.29
N GLU A 24 -10.89 -3.03 -9.61
CA GLU A 24 -10.48 -4.43 -9.49
C GLU A 24 -10.62 -4.96 -8.06
N ALA A 25 -10.28 -4.14 -7.05
CA ALA A 25 -10.46 -4.49 -5.64
C ALA A 25 -11.95 -4.61 -5.28
N GLY A 26 -12.78 -3.67 -5.74
CA GLY A 26 -14.22 -3.70 -5.54
C GLY A 26 -14.88 -4.93 -6.17
N GLU A 27 -14.50 -5.27 -7.40
CA GLU A 27 -14.97 -6.48 -8.08
C GLU A 27 -14.56 -7.77 -7.36
N ARG A 28 -13.32 -7.85 -6.85
CA ARG A 28 -12.87 -8.99 -6.03
C ARG A 28 -13.72 -9.14 -4.79
N VAL A 29 -13.95 -8.06 -4.04
CA VAL A 29 -14.80 -8.07 -2.84
C VAL A 29 -16.24 -8.48 -3.20
N ALA A 30 -16.81 -7.94 -4.27
CA ALA A 30 -18.16 -8.27 -4.71
C ALA A 30 -18.29 -9.75 -5.07
N ARG A 31 -17.32 -10.33 -5.79
CA ARG A 31 -17.29 -11.77 -6.09
C ARG A 31 -17.20 -12.64 -4.83
N LEU A 32 -16.49 -12.17 -3.81
CA LEU A 32 -16.28 -12.91 -2.56
C LEU A 32 -17.42 -12.72 -1.54
N ALA A 33 -18.37 -11.80 -1.78
CA ALA A 33 -19.49 -11.55 -0.88
C ALA A 33 -20.39 -12.77 -0.66
N MET A 34 -20.52 -13.64 -1.68
CA MET A 34 -21.29 -14.88 -1.62
C MET A 34 -20.41 -16.13 -1.47
N ALA A 35 -19.10 -15.95 -1.27
CA ALA A 35 -18.16 -17.06 -1.13
C ALA A 35 -18.21 -17.66 0.28
N SER A 36 -17.75 -18.91 0.40
CA SER A 36 -17.62 -19.56 1.71
C SER A 36 -16.54 -18.87 2.57
N PRO A 37 -16.64 -18.92 3.91
CA PRO A 37 -15.64 -18.33 4.80
C PRO A 37 -14.20 -18.81 4.52
N ALA A 38 -14.02 -20.07 4.13
CA ALA A 38 -12.70 -20.62 3.81
C ALA A 38 -12.05 -19.94 2.59
N VAL A 39 -12.84 -19.52 1.60
CA VAL A 39 -12.33 -18.78 0.44
C VAL A 39 -11.92 -17.37 0.83
N ILE A 40 -12.68 -16.73 1.72
CA ILE A 40 -12.34 -15.42 2.27
C ILE A 40 -11.04 -15.50 3.07
N ASP A 41 -10.87 -16.53 3.89
CA ASP A 41 -9.66 -16.75 4.70
C ASP A 41 -8.42 -16.91 3.83
N ARG A 42 -8.49 -17.74 2.79
CA ARG A 42 -7.40 -17.86 1.81
C ARG A 42 -7.04 -16.51 1.17
N ARG A 43 -8.03 -15.68 0.84
CA ARG A 43 -7.77 -14.36 0.27
C ARG A 43 -7.12 -13.41 1.29
N LEU A 44 -7.50 -13.51 2.56
CA LEU A 44 -6.83 -12.74 3.62
C LEU A 44 -5.36 -13.14 3.74
N ASP A 45 -5.04 -14.44 3.67
CA ASP A 45 -3.66 -14.92 3.67
C ASP A 45 -2.87 -14.40 2.45
N GLU A 46 -3.50 -14.37 1.26
CA GLU A 46 -2.91 -13.76 0.06
C GLU A 46 -2.62 -12.26 0.25
N LEU A 47 -3.52 -11.51 0.89
CA LEU A 47 -3.33 -10.09 1.19
C LEU A 47 -2.22 -9.84 2.21
N ASP A 48 -1.99 -10.77 3.14
CA ASP A 48 -0.91 -10.70 4.13
C ASP A 48 0.46 -11.00 3.50
N ALA A 49 0.49 -11.81 2.45
CA ALA A 49 1.68 -12.07 1.64
C ALA A 49 1.94 -11.00 0.56
N GLU A 50 0.97 -10.13 0.27
CA GLU A 50 1.08 -9.13 -0.78
C GLU A 50 2.07 -8.02 -0.42
N TRP A 51 2.91 -7.65 -1.38
CA TRP A 51 3.87 -6.57 -1.20
C TRP A 51 3.27 -5.25 -1.66
N ASP A 52 3.28 -4.27 -0.75
CA ASP A 52 2.92 -2.91 -1.09
C ASP A 52 4.06 -2.21 -1.87
N VAL A 53 3.69 -1.09 -2.49
CA VAL A 53 4.58 -0.30 -3.34
C VAL A 53 5.84 0.21 -2.65
N GLU A 54 5.82 0.42 -1.33
CA GLU A 54 6.98 0.88 -0.58
C GLU A 54 7.94 -0.26 -0.34
N ARG A 55 7.42 -1.42 0.11
CA ARG A 55 8.23 -2.64 0.28
C ARG A 55 8.91 -3.07 -1.01
N VAL A 56 8.20 -3.04 -2.14
CA VAL A 56 8.79 -3.35 -3.46
C VAL A 56 9.90 -2.37 -3.82
N LEU A 57 9.70 -1.07 -3.58
CA LEU A 57 10.68 -0.04 -3.90
C LEU A 57 11.95 -0.19 -3.03
N GLU A 58 11.79 -0.32 -1.72
CA GLU A 58 12.89 -0.42 -0.77
C GLU A 58 13.70 -1.69 -0.95
N ALA A 59 13.05 -2.84 -1.15
CA ALA A 59 13.72 -4.11 -1.36
C ALA A 59 14.57 -4.09 -2.63
N ASN A 60 14.04 -3.55 -3.73
CA ASN A 60 14.76 -3.45 -5.00
C ASN A 60 15.93 -2.46 -4.92
N ALA A 61 15.72 -1.29 -4.30
CA ALA A 61 16.78 -0.32 -4.11
C ALA A 61 17.91 -0.88 -3.24
N SER A 62 17.55 -1.55 -2.13
CA SER A 62 18.51 -2.20 -1.22
C SER A 62 19.27 -3.32 -1.91
N THR A 63 18.60 -4.13 -2.73
CA THR A 63 19.23 -5.22 -3.50
C THR A 63 20.25 -4.66 -4.50
N LEU A 64 19.88 -3.63 -5.27
CA LEU A 64 20.79 -3.00 -6.24
C LEU A 64 22.00 -2.35 -5.55
N ALA A 65 21.76 -1.64 -4.44
CA ALA A 65 22.83 -1.04 -3.66
C ALA A 65 23.78 -2.11 -3.11
N LEU A 66 23.25 -3.16 -2.47
CA LEU A 66 24.05 -4.24 -1.91
C LEU A 66 24.84 -4.99 -2.98
N ALA A 67 24.21 -5.31 -4.12
CA ALA A 67 24.89 -5.93 -5.25
C ALA A 67 26.06 -5.08 -5.75
N GLY A 68 25.86 -3.76 -5.89
CA GLY A 68 26.92 -2.85 -6.29
C GLY A 68 28.04 -2.70 -5.25
N VAL A 69 27.74 -2.79 -3.96
CA VAL A 69 28.76 -2.84 -2.90
C VAL A 69 29.58 -4.11 -2.99
N VAL A 70 28.93 -5.28 -3.13
CA VAL A 70 29.62 -6.57 -3.25
C VAL A 70 30.52 -6.59 -4.50
N LEU A 71 30.01 -6.14 -5.65
CA LEU A 71 30.80 -6.04 -6.88
C LEU A 71 31.92 -5.00 -6.76
N GLY A 72 31.68 -3.90 -6.03
CA GLY A 72 32.67 -2.88 -5.70
C GLY A 72 33.84 -3.40 -4.88
N ALA A 73 33.55 -4.31 -3.96
CA ALA A 73 34.54 -4.91 -3.08
C ALA A 73 35.28 -6.11 -3.70
N THR A 74 34.61 -6.88 -4.57
CA THR A 74 35.12 -8.16 -5.08
C THR A 74 35.63 -8.11 -6.53
N VAL A 75 35.12 -7.18 -7.35
CA VAL A 75 35.43 -7.11 -8.79
C VAL A 75 36.20 -5.85 -9.13
N ASP A 76 35.60 -4.67 -8.98
CA ASP A 76 36.23 -3.38 -9.31
C ASP A 76 35.53 -2.22 -8.57
N LYS A 77 36.32 -1.27 -8.03
CA LYS A 77 35.81 -0.10 -7.30
C LYS A 77 34.82 0.76 -8.10
N ARG A 78 34.84 0.71 -9.43
CA ARG A 78 33.88 1.40 -10.31
C ARG A 78 32.43 0.96 -10.05
N TRP A 79 32.21 -0.25 -9.55
CA TRP A 79 30.87 -0.73 -9.18
C TRP A 79 30.26 0.04 -8.00
N LEU A 80 31.06 0.74 -7.19
CA LEU A 80 30.56 1.64 -6.14
C LEU A 80 29.77 2.83 -6.68
N PHE A 81 29.85 3.12 -7.99
CA PHE A 81 28.97 4.08 -8.62
C PHE A 81 27.49 3.68 -8.50
N LEU A 82 27.17 2.38 -8.56
CA LEU A 82 25.78 1.90 -8.46
C LEU A 82 25.12 2.22 -7.10
N PRO A 83 25.67 1.83 -5.93
CA PRO A 83 25.09 2.19 -4.64
C PRO A 83 25.14 3.71 -4.41
N GLY A 84 26.16 4.41 -4.93
CA GLY A 84 26.20 5.88 -4.89
C GLY A 84 25.02 6.51 -5.64
N ALA A 85 24.74 6.05 -6.87
CA ALA A 85 23.62 6.53 -7.66
C ALA A 85 22.27 6.21 -7.00
N VAL A 86 22.09 4.99 -6.48
CA VAL A 86 20.86 4.58 -5.79
C VAL A 86 20.62 5.44 -4.54
N THR A 87 21.64 5.70 -3.73
CA THR A 87 21.50 6.51 -2.51
C THR A 87 21.21 7.98 -2.81
N VAL A 88 21.89 8.57 -3.81
CA VAL A 88 21.58 9.94 -4.29
C VAL A 88 20.14 10.02 -4.80
N PHE A 89 19.70 9.03 -5.57
CA PHE A 89 18.34 8.96 -6.08
C PHE A 89 17.30 8.87 -4.95
N LEU A 90 17.50 7.98 -3.97
CA LEU A 90 16.63 7.88 -2.79
C LEU A 90 16.59 9.19 -1.98
N LEU A 91 17.73 9.86 -1.81
CA LEU A 91 17.81 11.14 -1.13
C LEU A 91 17.06 12.24 -1.90
N GLN A 92 17.28 12.31 -3.21
CA GLN A 92 16.53 13.21 -4.10
C GLN A 92 15.03 12.96 -3.99
N HIS A 93 14.59 11.69 -3.96
CA HIS A 93 13.19 11.32 -3.81
C HIS A 93 12.58 11.74 -2.48
N ALA A 94 13.30 11.52 -1.39
CA ALA A 94 12.86 11.90 -0.06
C ALA A 94 12.62 13.42 0.05
N VAL A 95 13.46 14.22 -0.63
CA VAL A 95 13.39 15.69 -0.59
C VAL A 95 12.40 16.27 -1.61
N GLN A 96 12.36 15.76 -2.85
CA GLN A 96 11.57 16.36 -3.93
C GLN A 96 10.14 15.82 -4.02
N GLY A 97 9.82 14.70 -3.38
CA GLY A 97 8.47 14.11 -3.36
C GLY A 97 7.97 13.54 -4.69
N TRP A 98 8.68 13.79 -5.80
CA TRP A 98 8.40 13.25 -7.14
C TRP A 98 8.89 11.79 -7.27
N ARG A 99 8.07 10.88 -7.81
CA ARG A 99 8.32 9.42 -7.77
C ARG A 99 8.09 8.67 -9.12
N PRO A 100 8.97 8.82 -10.13
CA PRO A 100 8.93 8.04 -11.37
C PRO A 100 8.91 6.51 -11.19
N PRO A 101 9.66 5.89 -10.25
CA PRO A 101 9.58 4.44 -10.04
C PRO A 101 8.20 4.00 -9.54
N VAL A 102 7.62 4.78 -8.61
CA VAL A 102 6.30 4.49 -8.06
C VAL A 102 5.24 4.59 -9.16
N THR A 103 5.28 5.57 -10.06
CA THR A 103 4.29 5.64 -11.15
C THR A 103 4.35 4.42 -12.07
N VAL A 104 5.54 3.87 -12.31
CA VAL A 104 5.70 2.61 -13.06
C VAL A 104 5.15 1.42 -12.27
N LEU A 105 5.51 1.25 -11.00
CA LEU A 105 4.99 0.17 -10.15
C LEU A 105 3.46 0.23 -10.04
N ARG A 106 2.89 1.43 -9.93
CA ARG A 106 1.44 1.66 -9.91
C ARG A 106 0.78 1.26 -11.23
N ARG A 107 1.41 1.54 -12.38
CA ARG A 107 0.93 1.09 -13.70
C ARG A 107 0.97 -0.43 -13.83
N LEU A 108 1.92 -1.09 -13.17
CA LEU A 108 2.00 -2.55 -13.05
C LEU A 108 1.00 -3.14 -12.04
N GLY A 109 0.20 -2.31 -11.37
CA GLY A 109 -0.85 -2.74 -10.44
C GLY A 109 -0.39 -2.91 -9.00
N VAL A 110 0.83 -2.51 -8.64
CA VAL A 110 1.32 -2.59 -7.25
C VAL A 110 0.54 -1.61 -6.37
N ARG A 111 -0.06 -2.13 -5.32
CA ARG A 111 -1.00 -1.40 -4.47
C ARG A 111 -0.30 -0.74 -3.29
N THR A 112 -0.93 0.27 -2.71
CA THR A 112 -0.48 0.83 -1.42
C THR A 112 -1.00 -0.01 -0.27
N VAL A 113 -0.37 0.12 0.90
CA VAL A 113 -0.84 -0.53 2.14
C VAL A 113 -2.32 -0.21 2.41
N ALA A 114 -2.72 1.05 2.28
CA ALA A 114 -4.12 1.45 2.52
C ALA A 114 -5.13 0.83 1.54
N GLU A 115 -4.74 0.56 0.29
CA GLU A 115 -5.60 -0.11 -0.68
C GLU A 115 -5.73 -1.61 -0.38
N ILE A 116 -4.63 -2.26 0.02
CA ILE A 116 -4.62 -3.65 0.49
C ILE A 116 -5.48 -3.77 1.76
N ASP A 117 -5.31 -2.85 2.71
CA ASP A 117 -6.09 -2.79 3.94
C ASP A 117 -7.57 -2.57 3.68
N ARG A 118 -7.93 -1.72 2.73
CA ARG A 118 -9.34 -1.50 2.37
C ARG A 118 -10.00 -2.79 1.90
N GLU A 119 -9.33 -3.57 1.06
CA GLU A 119 -9.81 -4.89 0.65
C GLU A 119 -9.88 -5.86 1.85
N ARG A 120 -8.83 -5.91 2.67
CA ARG A 120 -8.75 -6.74 3.88
C ARG A 120 -9.92 -6.47 4.84
N TYR A 121 -10.22 -5.20 5.11
CA TYR A 121 -11.30 -4.81 6.01
C TYR A 121 -12.68 -5.14 5.43
N ALA A 122 -12.87 -4.94 4.13
CA ALA A 122 -14.12 -5.33 3.47
C ALA A 122 -14.36 -6.84 3.58
N LEU A 123 -13.33 -7.66 3.37
CA LEU A 123 -13.41 -9.12 3.51
C LEU A 123 -13.65 -9.57 4.96
N LYS A 124 -12.99 -8.94 5.94
CA LYS A 124 -13.25 -9.18 7.37
C LYS A 124 -14.70 -8.85 7.75
N ALA A 125 -15.28 -7.81 7.14
CA ALA A 125 -16.69 -7.49 7.32
C ALA A 125 -17.62 -8.56 6.74
N LEU A 126 -17.34 -9.03 5.52
CA LEU A 126 -18.11 -10.11 4.88
C LEU A 126 -18.05 -11.44 5.65
N ARG A 127 -16.87 -11.78 6.20
CA ARG A 127 -16.70 -12.95 7.09
C ARG A 127 -17.55 -12.85 8.37
N GLY A 128 -18.02 -11.65 8.71
CA GLY A 128 -18.81 -11.39 9.92
C GLY A 128 -17.96 -11.14 11.16
N HIS A 129 -16.68 -10.79 11.01
CA HIS A 129 -15.78 -10.49 12.13
C HIS A 129 -16.25 -9.26 12.95
N PHE A 130 -17.11 -8.42 12.36
CA PHE A 130 -17.70 -7.25 13.02
C PHE A 130 -19.10 -7.49 13.59
N ARG A 131 -19.62 -8.74 13.60
CA ARG A 131 -20.96 -9.05 14.15
C ARG A 131 -21.11 -8.74 15.65
N GLY A 132 -20.02 -8.42 16.36
CA GLY A 132 -20.02 -7.99 17.77
C GLY A 132 -19.51 -6.58 18.02
N LEU A 133 -19.20 -5.77 17.00
CA LEU A 133 -18.87 -4.36 17.23
C LEU A 133 -20.12 -3.57 17.59
N PRO A 134 -20.04 -2.59 18.52
CA PRO A 134 -21.12 -1.66 18.77
C PRO A 134 -21.53 -1.03 17.44
N GLN A 135 -22.78 -1.27 17.02
CA GLN A 135 -23.34 -0.62 15.85
C GLN A 135 -23.20 0.90 16.03
N ALA A 136 -22.93 1.61 14.93
CA ALA A 136 -22.86 3.07 14.97
C ALA A 136 -24.10 3.61 15.71
N PRO A 137 -23.93 4.58 16.61
CA PRO A 137 -25.00 5.01 17.50
C PRO A 137 -26.25 5.37 16.70
N THR A 138 -27.33 4.60 16.86
CA THR A 138 -28.61 4.84 16.16
C THR A 138 -29.33 6.06 16.72
N SER A 139 -29.04 6.40 17.98
CA SER A 139 -29.55 7.60 18.66
C SER A 139 -28.94 8.89 18.08
N PRO A 140 -29.76 9.93 17.80
CA PRO A 140 -29.27 11.25 17.39
C PRO A 140 -28.24 11.85 18.35
N ALA A 141 -28.44 11.65 19.66
CA ALA A 141 -27.54 12.16 20.70
C ALA A 141 -26.17 11.47 20.65
N ALA A 142 -26.16 10.16 20.39
CA ALA A 142 -24.92 9.41 20.33
C ALA A 142 -24.17 9.61 18.99
N ARG A 143 -24.87 9.98 17.89
CA ARG A 143 -24.22 10.50 16.67
C ARG A 143 -23.54 11.85 16.89
N GLN A 144 -24.18 12.76 17.62
CA GLN A 144 -23.58 14.06 17.96
C GLN A 144 -22.36 13.90 18.86
N ALA A 145 -22.41 13.02 19.86
CA ALA A 145 -21.27 12.72 20.72
C ALA A 145 -20.08 12.13 19.95
N PHE A 146 -20.34 11.19 19.03
CA PHE A 146 -19.30 10.61 18.18
C PHE A 146 -18.70 11.65 17.20
N ALA A 147 -19.54 12.51 16.62
CA ALA A 147 -19.08 13.60 15.75
C ALA A 147 -18.27 14.67 16.50
N ALA A 148 -18.59 14.95 17.77
CA ALA A 148 -17.82 15.85 18.62
C ALA A 148 -16.47 15.25 19.02
N ALA A 149 -16.42 13.96 19.33
CA ALA A 149 -15.19 13.24 19.67
C ALA A 149 -14.22 13.11 18.48
N ALA A 150 -14.73 13.09 17.24
CA ALA A 150 -13.91 13.01 16.02
C ALA A 150 -13.29 14.36 15.58
N GLN A 151 -13.63 15.47 16.25
CA GLN A 151 -13.17 16.82 15.93
C GLN A 151 -12.15 17.39 16.93
N GLY A 152 -11.79 16.64 17.98
CA GLY A 152 -10.71 16.98 18.93
C GLY A 152 -9.45 16.19 18.64
#